data_AF-A0A3D5RSV5-F1
#
_entry.id   AF-A0A3D5RSV5-F1
#
_cell.length_a   1.000
_cell.length_b   1.000
_cell.length_c   1.000
_cell.angle_alpha   90.00
_cell.angle_beta   90.00
_cell.angle_gamma   90.00
#
_symmetry.space_group_name_H-M   'P 1'
#
loop_
_entity.id
_entity.type
_entity.pdbx_description
1 polymer ?
#
loop_
_entity_poly.entity_id
_entity_poly.type
_entity_poly.pdbx_seq_one_letter_code
_entity_poly.pdbx_strand_id
1 'polypeptide(L)'
;MRVHKLTTAAAVAAMAVFAVGTAWAKSVDEGAAFAPLSSPPGVTFQVITVGEGVVVPGSSSSQAGKKTIFANADGLTLYYSDKDPVGKSSCTGSCLETWQPFIAGENAESFGDWSTIVRADGAIQWVYAGKPLYTNIKDKQIGQSEGNGADDETWHAASLQSQNSMLIPAGIGVGNVADANGHSLIDSSGFPLYVFDGDVGRDAAPNPCGAKSCLDKWEPFPAPFLGRNLGEFSVVERSDGIRQWVFKGRPLFTFTGDVELGDATGRGVDERIEVAMVARYFKPDVVEIRSNPQHGGYLTTSDGKTLYARDTIKYMGLGNHAARGGAKGVPAVGRSIGAQGCDGPCLDLWTPLAAPADAETWGDWSVLIREDGTKQWAYQSYGLYSYAGDVEAGDIYGNDVYDLFVINEDIRKLAPSEFRFGLYWRVATQ
;
A
#
# COMPACT_ATOMS: atom_id res chain seq x y z
N MET A 1 32.34 -55.58 -66.67
CA MET A 1 33.03 -55.15 -65.42
C MET A 1 33.07 -53.63 -65.44
N ARG A 2 32.30 -52.97 -64.56
CA ARG A 2 32.82 -52.16 -63.41
C ARG A 2 33.71 -50.99 -63.88
N VAL A 3 33.48 -49.70 -63.59
CA VAL A 3 32.70 -48.98 -62.57
C VAL A 3 32.47 -47.55 -63.09
N HIS A 4 31.29 -46.96 -62.90
CA HIS A 4 31.06 -45.52 -63.07
C HIS A 4 31.71 -44.75 -61.92
N LYS A 5 32.56 -43.77 -62.23
CA LYS A 5 33.08 -42.79 -61.27
C LYS A 5 31.99 -41.72 -61.05
N LEU A 6 31.35 -41.72 -59.88
CA LEU A 6 30.63 -40.55 -59.37
C LEU A 6 31.63 -39.63 -58.66
N THR A 7 31.78 -38.42 -59.16
CA THR A 7 32.38 -37.29 -58.44
C THR A 7 31.27 -36.55 -57.69
N THR A 8 31.25 -36.67 -56.37
CA THR A 8 30.41 -35.89 -55.46
C THR A 8 31.03 -34.52 -55.20
N ALA A 9 30.24 -33.46 -55.43
CA ALA A 9 30.55 -32.10 -55.02
C ALA A 9 30.37 -31.94 -53.50
N ALA A 10 31.35 -31.36 -52.82
CA ALA A 10 31.26 -31.00 -51.41
C ALA A 10 30.47 -29.69 -51.25
N ALA A 11 29.34 -29.74 -50.56
CA ALA A 11 28.61 -28.56 -50.13
C ALA A 11 29.18 -28.08 -48.78
N VAL A 12 29.66 -26.83 -48.75
CA VAL A 12 30.05 -26.14 -47.51
C VAL A 12 28.77 -25.57 -46.89
N ALA A 13 28.33 -26.13 -45.77
CA ALA A 13 27.24 -25.59 -44.97
C ALA A 13 27.78 -24.50 -44.03
N ALA A 14 27.40 -23.25 -44.25
CA ALA A 14 27.65 -22.15 -43.32
C ALA A 14 26.67 -22.29 -42.14
N MET A 15 27.19 -22.59 -40.93
CA MET A 15 26.41 -22.47 -39.70
C MET A 15 26.34 -20.99 -39.30
N ALA A 16 25.15 -20.41 -39.40
CA ALA A 16 24.84 -19.15 -38.74
C ALA A 16 24.65 -19.42 -37.24
N VAL A 17 25.64 -19.02 -36.43
CA VAL A 17 25.49 -18.98 -34.96
C VAL A 17 24.68 -17.73 -34.65
N PHE A 18 23.38 -17.89 -34.39
CA PHE A 18 22.58 -16.87 -33.72
C PHE A 18 23.04 -16.80 -32.27
N ALA A 19 23.89 -15.81 -31.96
CA ALA A 19 24.08 -15.37 -30.60
C ALA A 19 22.77 -14.71 -30.13
N VAL A 20 21.92 -15.48 -29.45
CA VAL A 20 20.81 -14.92 -28.68
C VAL A 20 21.46 -14.20 -27.50
N GLY A 21 21.68 -12.89 -27.67
CA GLY A 21 22.04 -12.01 -26.57
C GLY A 21 20.96 -12.10 -25.52
N THR A 22 21.32 -12.62 -24.36
CA THR A 22 20.47 -12.63 -23.16
C THR A 22 20.20 -11.20 -22.75
N ALA A 23 18.99 -10.72 -23.01
CA ALA A 23 18.46 -9.50 -22.41
C ALA A 23 18.18 -9.78 -20.91
N TRP A 24 19.19 -9.56 -20.07
CA TRP A 24 19.02 -9.51 -18.62
C TRP A 24 18.60 -8.09 -18.23
N ALA A 25 17.29 -7.87 -18.21
CA ALA A 25 16.61 -6.86 -17.41
C ALA A 25 15.10 -7.11 -17.53
N LYS A 26 14.58 -8.09 -16.77
CA LYS A 26 13.16 -8.15 -16.45
C LYS A 26 13.01 -7.87 -14.96
N SER A 27 12.40 -6.73 -14.69
CA SER A 27 12.05 -6.20 -13.37
C SER A 27 11.08 -7.11 -12.63
N VAL A 28 11.21 -7.13 -11.31
CA VAL A 28 10.56 -8.02 -10.33
C VAL A 28 9.08 -7.65 -10.05
N ASP A 29 8.26 -7.35 -11.07
CA ASP A 29 6.93 -6.72 -10.85
C ASP A 29 5.73 -7.43 -11.52
N GLU A 30 5.91 -8.61 -12.12
CA GLU A 30 4.83 -9.26 -12.90
C GLU A 30 3.71 -9.87 -12.01
N GLY A 31 3.97 -10.21 -10.76
CA GLY A 31 2.94 -10.65 -9.80
C GLY A 31 2.00 -9.56 -9.32
N ALA A 32 2.54 -8.36 -9.14
CA ALA A 32 1.75 -7.17 -8.86
C ALA A 32 0.90 -6.75 -10.07
N ALA A 33 1.29 -7.13 -11.30
CA ALA A 33 0.66 -6.69 -12.54
C ALA A 33 -0.86 -6.98 -12.62
N PHE A 34 -1.35 -8.01 -11.92
CA PHE A 34 -2.75 -8.44 -11.97
C PHE A 34 -3.62 -7.99 -10.78
N ALA A 35 -3.03 -7.41 -9.73
CA ALA A 35 -3.83 -6.88 -8.62
C ALA A 35 -4.50 -5.56 -9.05
N PRO A 36 -5.80 -5.37 -8.77
CA PRO A 36 -6.45 -4.09 -9.05
C PRO A 36 -5.83 -2.99 -8.18
N LEU A 37 -5.96 -1.76 -8.67
CA LEU A 37 -5.67 -0.58 -7.86
C LEU A 37 -6.60 -0.54 -6.64
N SER A 38 -6.08 -0.08 -5.52
CA SER A 38 -6.83 0.03 -4.27
C SER A 38 -7.75 1.26 -4.19
N SER A 39 -7.47 2.31 -4.97
CA SER A 39 -8.23 3.56 -4.97
C SER A 39 -8.17 4.28 -6.32
N PRO A 40 -9.22 5.06 -6.69
CA PRO A 40 -9.20 5.89 -7.88
C PRO A 40 -8.36 7.13 -7.63
N PRO A 41 -8.03 7.88 -8.69
CA PRO A 41 -7.44 9.19 -8.51
C PRO A 41 -8.36 10.13 -7.72
N GLY A 42 -7.76 10.96 -6.87
CA GLY A 42 -8.44 11.84 -5.92
C GLY A 42 -8.80 11.19 -4.58
N VAL A 43 -8.54 9.89 -4.39
CA VAL A 43 -8.83 9.16 -3.14
C VAL A 43 -7.53 8.69 -2.47
N THR A 44 -7.32 9.09 -1.22
CA THR A 44 -6.15 8.74 -0.41
C THR A 44 -6.50 7.83 0.77
N PHE A 45 -5.48 7.24 1.39
CA PHE A 45 -5.59 6.42 2.58
C PHE A 45 -5.21 7.16 3.85
N GLN A 46 -5.95 6.84 4.91
CA GLN A 46 -5.65 7.25 6.27
C GLN A 46 -5.78 6.06 7.20
N VAL A 47 -4.76 5.80 7.99
CA VAL A 47 -4.80 4.74 9.00
C VAL A 47 -5.35 5.34 10.29
N ILE A 48 -6.46 4.77 10.79
CA ILE A 48 -7.09 5.12 12.06
C ILE A 48 -6.99 3.94 13.04
N THR A 49 -6.89 4.24 14.32
CA THR A 49 -7.00 3.22 15.39
C THR A 49 -8.44 3.11 15.82
N VAL A 50 -9.06 1.97 15.58
CA VAL A 50 -10.43 1.70 16.03
C VAL A 50 -10.42 1.33 17.52
N GLY A 51 -11.31 1.94 18.31
CA GLY A 51 -11.36 1.76 19.78
C GLY A 51 -11.08 3.03 20.59
N GLU A 52 -10.56 4.10 19.96
CA GLU A 52 -10.46 5.46 20.53
C GLU A 52 -11.57 6.38 19.97
N GLY A 53 -12.84 5.98 20.13
CA GLY A 53 -13.98 6.84 19.75
C GLY A 53 -14.43 6.77 18.29
N VAL A 54 -13.78 5.97 17.44
CA VAL A 54 -14.25 5.66 16.08
C VAL A 54 -14.85 4.25 16.05
N VAL A 55 -16.13 4.14 15.67
CA VAL A 55 -16.86 2.87 15.50
C VAL A 55 -16.98 2.58 14.01
N VAL A 56 -16.41 1.48 13.54
CA VAL A 56 -16.58 0.99 12.17
C VAL A 56 -17.38 -0.31 12.24
N PRO A 57 -18.43 -0.53 11.42
CA PRO A 57 -19.21 -1.76 11.46
C PRO A 57 -18.33 -3.02 11.45
N GLY A 58 -18.59 -3.93 12.40
CA GLY A 58 -17.84 -5.18 12.58
C GLY A 58 -16.62 -5.13 13.50
N SER A 59 -16.31 -4.01 14.18
CA SER A 59 -15.26 -3.98 15.21
C SER A 59 -15.82 -4.27 16.61
N SER A 60 -15.32 -5.31 17.28
CA SER A 60 -15.52 -5.51 18.72
C SER A 60 -14.47 -4.74 19.54
N SER A 61 -14.83 -4.29 20.74
CA SER A 61 -13.92 -3.60 21.69
C SER A 61 -12.70 -4.43 22.13
N SER A 62 -12.63 -5.71 21.74
CA SER A 62 -11.51 -6.62 21.95
C SER A 62 -10.48 -6.65 20.80
N GLN A 63 -10.71 -5.91 19.71
CA GLN A 63 -9.78 -5.74 18.59
C GLN A 63 -9.52 -4.25 18.36
N ALA A 64 -8.65 -3.66 19.16
CA ALA A 64 -8.01 -2.40 18.80
C ALA A 64 -7.15 -2.68 17.56
N GLY A 65 -7.71 -2.42 16.38
CA GLY A 65 -7.09 -2.68 15.08
C GLY A 65 -6.90 -1.38 14.31
N LYS A 66 -5.73 -1.20 13.70
CA LYS A 66 -5.53 -0.18 12.68
C LYS A 66 -6.43 -0.51 11.49
N LYS A 67 -7.27 0.43 11.05
CA LYS A 67 -8.06 0.32 9.82
C LYS A 67 -7.64 1.41 8.85
N THR A 68 -7.63 1.07 7.56
CA THR A 68 -7.45 2.03 6.48
C THR A 68 -8.81 2.59 6.06
N ILE A 69 -9.00 3.89 6.23
CA ILE A 69 -10.13 4.65 5.71
C ILE A 69 -9.74 5.44 4.48
N PHE A 70 -10.73 5.75 3.65
CA PHE A 70 -10.57 6.60 2.48
C PHE A 70 -10.77 8.06 2.86
N ALA A 71 -9.99 8.92 2.23
CA ALA A 71 -10.14 10.36 2.28
C ALA A 71 -10.05 10.95 0.86
N ASN A 72 -10.54 12.17 0.66
CA ASN A 72 -10.35 12.87 -0.61
C ASN A 72 -8.91 13.43 -0.73
N ALA A 73 -8.59 14.11 -1.83
CA ALA A 73 -7.28 14.73 -2.08
C ALA A 73 -6.88 15.81 -1.05
N ASP A 74 -7.87 16.40 -0.37
CA ASP A 74 -7.65 17.37 0.72
C ASP A 74 -7.43 16.68 2.08
N GLY A 75 -7.59 15.36 2.15
CA GLY A 75 -7.45 14.55 3.36
C GLY A 75 -8.68 14.57 4.26
N LEU A 76 -9.85 14.94 3.74
CA LEU A 76 -11.13 14.82 4.44
C LEU A 76 -11.70 13.41 4.28
N THR A 77 -12.16 12.82 5.39
CA THR A 77 -12.69 11.46 5.43
C THR A 77 -13.89 11.30 4.49
N LEU A 78 -13.92 10.17 3.78
CA LEU A 78 -15.08 9.75 2.99
C LEU A 78 -15.99 8.85 3.81
N TYR A 79 -17.30 8.95 3.57
CA TYR A 79 -18.35 8.29 4.33
C TYR A 79 -19.37 7.59 3.46
N TYR A 80 -20.09 6.64 4.05
CA TYR A 80 -21.33 6.10 3.48
C TYR A 80 -22.44 6.04 4.52
N SER A 81 -23.69 5.90 4.05
CA SER A 81 -24.86 5.72 4.91
C SER A 81 -25.47 4.32 4.79
N ASP A 82 -25.94 3.76 5.90
CA ASP A 82 -26.74 2.54 5.92
C ASP A 82 -28.11 2.72 5.26
N LYS A 83 -28.60 3.97 5.21
CA LYS A 83 -29.86 4.34 4.57
C LYS A 83 -29.77 4.35 3.04
N ASP A 84 -28.57 4.27 2.48
CA ASP A 84 -28.36 4.16 1.04
C ASP A 84 -28.46 2.70 0.57
N PRO A 85 -29.40 2.38 -0.33
CA PRO A 85 -29.42 1.07 -0.99
C PRO A 85 -28.21 0.93 -1.94
N VAL A 86 -27.92 -0.32 -2.33
CA VAL A 86 -26.81 -0.62 -3.24
C VAL A 86 -26.96 0.17 -4.55
N GLY A 87 -25.94 0.93 -4.91
CA GLY A 87 -25.87 1.68 -6.17
C GLY A 87 -26.85 2.86 -6.26
N LYS A 88 -27.35 3.38 -5.14
CA LYS A 88 -28.24 4.56 -5.16
C LYS A 88 -28.14 5.39 -3.88
N SER A 89 -28.03 6.71 -4.05
CA SER A 89 -28.08 7.68 -2.96
C SER A 89 -29.53 7.99 -2.55
N SER A 90 -29.81 7.90 -1.25
CA SER A 90 -31.03 8.40 -0.59
C SER A 90 -30.86 9.84 -0.09
N CYS A 91 -29.62 10.33 0.02
CA CYS A 91 -29.31 11.68 0.50
C CYS A 91 -29.71 12.76 -0.52
N THR A 92 -30.77 13.49 -0.19
CA THR A 92 -31.33 14.59 -0.99
C THR A 92 -31.82 15.72 -0.07
N GLY A 93 -32.09 16.90 -0.61
CA GLY A 93 -32.60 18.04 0.17
C GLY A 93 -31.65 18.44 1.31
N SER A 94 -32.19 18.60 2.52
CA SER A 94 -31.42 19.03 3.70
C SER A 94 -30.29 18.09 4.09
N CYS A 95 -30.33 16.81 3.69
CA CYS A 95 -29.20 15.90 3.90
C CYS A 95 -27.91 16.43 3.26
N LEU A 96 -28.02 17.08 2.09
CA LEU A 96 -26.89 17.63 1.33
C LEU A 96 -26.26 18.87 1.98
N GLU A 97 -26.91 19.47 2.99
CA GLU A 97 -26.33 20.57 3.76
C GLU A 97 -25.21 20.09 4.69
N THR A 98 -25.24 18.82 5.10
CA THR A 98 -24.23 18.19 5.97
C THR A 98 -23.35 17.19 5.22
N TRP A 99 -23.96 16.43 4.31
CA TRP A 99 -23.33 15.31 3.61
C TRP A 99 -23.19 15.61 2.13
N GLN A 100 -22.01 16.09 1.75
CA GLN A 100 -21.75 16.49 0.37
C GLN A 100 -21.34 15.26 -0.45
N PRO A 101 -21.98 14.99 -1.61
CA PRO A 101 -21.61 13.86 -2.46
C PRO A 101 -20.16 13.95 -2.91
N PHE A 102 -19.42 12.85 -2.83
CA PHE A 102 -18.07 12.78 -3.36
C PHE A 102 -18.15 12.54 -4.88
N ILE A 103 -18.01 13.64 -5.63
CA ILE A 103 -18.20 13.68 -7.07
C ILE A 103 -17.03 13.00 -7.78
N ALA A 104 -17.35 12.16 -8.75
CA ALA A 104 -16.38 11.53 -9.64
C ALA A 104 -16.10 12.41 -10.85
N GLY A 105 -14.88 12.32 -11.39
CA GLY A 105 -14.54 12.97 -12.65
C GLY A 105 -15.37 12.44 -13.82
N GLU A 106 -15.51 13.23 -14.89
CA GLU A 106 -16.35 12.90 -16.04
C GLU A 106 -15.95 11.58 -16.73
N ASN A 107 -14.66 11.22 -16.66
CA ASN A 107 -14.10 9.99 -17.24
C ASN A 107 -13.82 8.89 -16.19
N ALA A 108 -14.52 8.93 -15.04
CA ALA A 108 -14.34 7.95 -13.98
C ALA A 108 -14.77 6.55 -14.43
N GLU A 109 -13.81 5.61 -14.47
CA GLU A 109 -14.06 4.21 -14.79
C GLU A 109 -14.26 3.36 -13.51
N SER A 110 -15.09 2.33 -13.63
CA SER A 110 -15.29 1.35 -12.54
C SER A 110 -14.18 0.31 -12.55
N PHE A 111 -13.66 -0.05 -11.38
CA PHE A 111 -12.66 -1.11 -11.22
C PHE A 111 -12.72 -1.66 -9.79
N GLY A 112 -12.51 -2.97 -9.63
CA GLY A 112 -12.65 -3.62 -8.32
C GLY A 112 -14.00 -3.27 -7.68
N ASP A 113 -13.95 -2.71 -6.46
CA ASP A 113 -15.14 -2.29 -5.70
C ASP A 113 -15.58 -0.86 -5.99
N TRP A 114 -14.82 -0.13 -6.82
CA TRP A 114 -15.12 1.23 -7.21
C TRP A 114 -16.04 1.25 -8.42
N SER A 115 -17.10 2.04 -8.32
CA SER A 115 -18.05 2.28 -9.40
C SER A 115 -18.62 3.70 -9.28
N THR A 116 -19.49 4.08 -10.21
CA THR A 116 -20.14 5.38 -10.17
C THR A 116 -21.66 5.24 -10.28
N ILE A 117 -22.38 6.24 -9.78
CA ILE A 117 -23.82 6.41 -10.00
C ILE A 117 -24.09 7.80 -10.59
N VAL A 118 -25.12 7.88 -11.43
CA VAL A 118 -25.68 9.16 -11.85
C VAL A 118 -26.77 9.55 -10.87
N ARG A 119 -26.56 10.67 -10.18
CA ARG A 119 -27.53 11.23 -9.23
C ARG A 119 -28.70 11.88 -9.99
N ALA A 120 -29.79 12.14 -9.26
CA ALA A 120 -30.98 12.78 -9.82
C ALA A 120 -30.72 14.23 -10.32
N ASP A 121 -29.70 14.88 -9.78
CA ASP A 121 -29.23 16.21 -10.20
C ASP A 121 -28.27 16.16 -11.41
N GLY A 122 -27.98 14.95 -11.94
CA GLY A 122 -27.09 14.72 -13.07
C GLY A 122 -25.60 14.57 -12.69
N ALA A 123 -25.23 14.80 -11.43
CA ALA A 123 -23.84 14.64 -11.01
C ALA A 123 -23.44 13.16 -10.92
N ILE A 124 -22.20 12.85 -11.27
CA ILE A 124 -21.62 11.51 -11.16
C ILE A 124 -20.96 11.40 -9.79
N GLN A 125 -21.36 10.42 -8.99
CA GLN A 125 -20.85 10.21 -7.63
C GLN A 125 -20.08 8.90 -7.55
N TRP A 126 -18.95 8.91 -6.85
CA TRP A 126 -18.20 7.70 -6.54
C TRP A 126 -18.97 6.79 -5.59
N VAL A 127 -18.89 5.49 -5.84
CA VAL A 127 -19.46 4.41 -5.06
C VAL A 127 -18.35 3.42 -4.75
N TYR A 128 -18.26 3.00 -3.49
CA TYR A 128 -17.35 1.95 -3.06
C TYR A 128 -18.13 0.79 -2.45
N ALA A 129 -17.87 -0.43 -2.91
CA ALA A 129 -18.57 -1.65 -2.48
C ALA A 129 -20.10 -1.50 -2.50
N GLY A 130 -20.61 -0.84 -3.55
CA GLY A 130 -22.05 -0.58 -3.73
C GLY A 130 -22.61 0.57 -2.87
N LYS A 131 -21.81 1.24 -2.05
CA LYS A 131 -22.23 2.36 -1.20
C LYS A 131 -21.77 3.72 -1.76
N PRO A 132 -22.69 4.68 -2.03
CA PRO A 132 -22.32 6.03 -2.45
C PRO A 132 -21.49 6.75 -1.38
N LEU A 133 -20.49 7.51 -1.83
CA LEU A 133 -19.54 8.16 -0.94
C LEU A 133 -19.81 9.65 -0.76
N TYR A 134 -19.56 10.16 0.44
CA TYR A 134 -19.80 11.56 0.82
C TYR A 134 -18.64 12.11 1.65
N THR A 135 -18.51 13.44 1.70
CA THR A 135 -17.74 14.16 2.71
C THR A 135 -18.70 14.79 3.73
N ASN A 136 -18.21 15.03 4.96
CA ASN A 136 -18.95 15.73 5.99
C ASN A 136 -18.51 17.19 6.09
N ILE A 137 -19.45 18.14 6.11
CA ILE A 137 -19.13 19.58 6.20
C ILE A 137 -18.42 19.97 7.51
N LYS A 138 -18.52 19.16 8.57
CA LYS A 138 -17.84 19.41 9.85
C LYS A 138 -16.35 19.07 9.81
N ASP A 139 -15.92 18.22 8.89
CA ASP A 139 -14.50 17.92 8.70
C ASP A 139 -13.84 19.10 7.97
N LYS A 140 -12.99 19.83 8.67
CA LYS A 140 -12.24 21.00 8.21
C LYS A 140 -10.73 20.76 8.15
N GLN A 141 -10.25 19.71 8.82
CA GLN A 141 -8.84 19.37 8.92
C GLN A 141 -8.63 17.91 8.56
N ILE A 142 -7.41 17.61 8.13
CA ILE A 142 -7.01 16.26 7.73
C ILE A 142 -7.15 15.30 8.89
N GLY A 143 -7.62 14.09 8.61
CA GLY A 143 -7.80 13.05 9.63
C GLY A 143 -8.98 13.29 10.56
N GLN A 144 -9.74 14.39 10.41
CA GLN A 144 -11.02 14.52 11.08
C GLN A 144 -12.00 13.50 10.53
N SER A 145 -12.74 12.89 11.45
CA SER A 145 -13.74 11.88 11.13
C SER A 145 -15.05 12.14 11.87
N GLU A 146 -15.45 13.40 12.06
CA GLU A 146 -16.59 13.83 12.90
C GLU A 146 -17.95 13.29 12.41
N GLY A 147 -18.03 12.90 11.13
CA GLY A 147 -19.23 12.26 10.58
C GLY A 147 -19.43 10.81 11.04
N ASN A 148 -18.42 10.16 11.61
CA ASN A 148 -18.52 8.73 11.92
C ASN A 148 -19.47 8.50 13.11
N GLY A 149 -20.49 7.67 12.93
CA GLY A 149 -21.54 7.43 13.93
C GLY A 149 -22.63 8.50 13.99
N ALA A 150 -22.67 9.44 13.04
CA ALA A 150 -23.70 10.47 12.99
C ALA A 150 -25.08 9.92 12.55
N ASP A 151 -26.13 10.73 12.75
CA ASP A 151 -27.54 10.46 12.45
C ASP A 151 -28.02 9.07 12.91
N ASP A 152 -28.04 8.86 14.23
CA ASP A 152 -28.41 7.60 14.88
C ASP A 152 -27.51 6.42 14.46
N GLU A 153 -26.19 6.66 14.40
CA GLU A 153 -25.17 5.67 14.04
C GLU A 153 -25.30 5.09 12.62
N THR A 154 -25.98 5.81 11.71
CA THR A 154 -26.21 5.33 10.34
C THR A 154 -25.15 5.77 9.33
N TRP A 155 -24.20 6.61 9.75
CA TRP A 155 -23.07 7.05 8.93
C TRP A 155 -21.76 6.46 9.39
N HIS A 156 -20.97 5.98 8.44
CA HIS A 156 -19.72 5.27 8.72
C HIS A 156 -18.61 5.80 7.84
N ALA A 157 -17.41 5.94 8.42
CA ALA A 157 -16.21 6.19 7.62
C ALA A 157 -16.04 5.04 6.62
N ALA A 158 -15.87 5.40 5.35
CA ALA A 158 -15.63 4.43 4.30
C ALA A 158 -14.22 3.87 4.48
N SER A 159 -14.16 2.59 4.83
CA SER A 159 -12.91 1.85 4.98
C SER A 159 -12.65 0.98 3.78
N LEU A 160 -11.37 0.69 3.51
CA LEU A 160 -10.99 -0.41 2.62
C LEU A 160 -11.47 -1.72 3.26
N GLN A 161 -12.70 -2.10 2.91
CA GLN A 161 -13.30 -3.34 3.39
C GLN A 161 -12.91 -4.43 2.42
N SER A 162 -11.89 -5.21 2.77
CA SER A 162 -11.58 -6.43 2.03
C SER A 162 -12.70 -7.49 2.08
N GLN A 163 -13.73 -7.28 2.91
CA GLN A 163 -14.68 -8.31 3.33
C GLN A 163 -15.96 -8.39 2.49
N ASN A 164 -16.34 -7.34 1.74
CA ASN A 164 -17.65 -7.34 1.06
C ASN A 164 -17.63 -7.96 -0.34
N SER A 165 -16.48 -7.94 -1.01
CA SER A 165 -16.37 -8.47 -2.38
C SER A 165 -15.56 -9.75 -2.49
N MET A 166 -14.71 -10.04 -1.50
CA MET A 166 -13.93 -11.28 -1.43
C MET A 166 -14.46 -12.17 -0.30
N LEU A 167 -14.88 -13.39 -0.63
CA LEU A 167 -15.21 -14.41 0.37
C LEU A 167 -13.90 -14.98 0.93
N ILE A 168 -13.61 -14.68 2.19
CA ILE A 168 -12.35 -15.07 2.85
C ILE A 168 -12.59 -16.23 3.82
N PRO A 169 -11.83 -17.34 3.72
CA PRO A 169 -11.90 -18.42 4.70
C PRO A 169 -11.50 -17.97 6.11
N ALA A 170 -12.09 -18.62 7.13
CA ALA A 170 -11.69 -18.38 8.52
C ALA A 170 -10.19 -18.64 8.73
N GLY A 171 -9.52 -17.75 9.45
CA GLY A 171 -8.08 -17.80 9.69
C GLY A 171 -7.22 -17.10 8.63
N ILE A 172 -7.83 -16.58 7.56
CA ILE A 172 -7.21 -15.69 6.60
C ILE A 172 -7.82 -14.30 6.77
N GLY A 173 -6.98 -13.28 6.85
CA GLY A 173 -7.36 -11.88 6.83
C GLY A 173 -6.81 -11.18 5.59
N VAL A 174 -7.09 -9.89 5.49
CA VAL A 174 -6.40 -8.99 4.55
C VAL A 174 -5.89 -7.81 5.34
N GLY A 175 -4.61 -7.50 5.15
CA GLY A 175 -3.93 -6.43 5.86
C GLY A 175 -2.95 -5.71 4.96
N ASN A 176 -2.57 -4.51 5.36
CA ASN A 176 -1.47 -3.79 4.74
C ASN A 176 -0.18 -4.54 5.05
N VAL A 177 0.53 -4.95 4.00
CA VAL A 177 1.87 -5.55 4.08
C VAL A 177 2.83 -4.54 3.48
N ALA A 178 3.49 -3.78 4.36
CA ALA A 178 4.29 -2.62 3.99
C ALA A 178 5.35 -2.98 2.94
N ASP A 179 6.10 -4.06 3.16
CA ASP A 179 7.11 -4.52 2.22
C ASP A 179 6.53 -4.89 0.85
N ALA A 180 5.28 -5.38 0.81
CA ALA A 180 4.60 -5.75 -0.43
C ALA A 180 4.00 -4.56 -1.20
N ASN A 181 4.04 -3.34 -0.64
CA ASN A 181 3.44 -2.13 -1.21
C ASN A 181 1.94 -2.32 -1.56
N GLY A 182 1.19 -2.93 -0.64
CA GLY A 182 -0.22 -3.20 -0.88
C GLY A 182 -0.90 -3.98 0.23
N HIS A 183 -2.19 -4.24 0.00
CA HIS A 183 -2.96 -5.15 0.83
C HIS A 183 -2.82 -6.57 0.32
N SER A 184 -2.50 -7.49 1.22
CA SER A 184 -2.32 -8.91 0.91
C SER A 184 -3.08 -9.79 1.88
N LEU A 185 -3.26 -11.05 1.50
CA LEU A 185 -3.74 -12.05 2.44
C LEU A 185 -2.74 -12.16 3.59
N ILE A 186 -3.27 -12.20 4.81
CA ILE A 186 -2.50 -12.40 6.04
C ILE A 186 -3.07 -13.59 6.80
N ASP A 187 -2.26 -14.25 7.62
CA ASP A 187 -2.75 -15.26 8.56
C ASP A 187 -3.46 -14.60 9.76
N SER A 188 -3.93 -15.43 10.70
CA SER A 188 -4.59 -14.95 11.93
C SER A 188 -3.68 -14.16 12.87
N SER A 189 -2.37 -14.27 12.68
CA SER A 189 -1.35 -13.56 13.47
C SER A 189 -0.95 -12.22 12.81
N GLY A 190 -1.33 -12.00 11.55
CA GLY A 190 -1.07 -10.78 10.78
C GLY A 190 0.15 -10.86 9.85
N PHE A 191 0.76 -12.02 9.69
CA PHE A 191 1.87 -12.23 8.75
C PHE A 191 1.36 -12.47 7.33
N PRO A 192 2.07 -12.01 6.29
CA PRO A 192 1.64 -12.24 4.91
C PRO A 192 1.59 -13.71 4.56
N LEU A 193 0.63 -14.05 3.72
CA LEU A 193 0.64 -15.30 2.97
C LEU A 193 1.27 -15.06 1.60
N TYR A 194 1.94 -16.09 1.08
CA TYR A 194 2.57 -16.08 -0.22
C TYR A 194 1.90 -17.09 -1.12
N VAL A 195 1.87 -16.80 -2.42
CA VAL A 195 1.44 -17.71 -3.48
C VAL A 195 2.65 -18.22 -4.23
N PHE A 196 2.62 -19.49 -4.60
CA PHE A 196 3.65 -20.10 -5.42
C PHE A 196 3.11 -20.42 -6.83
N ASP A 197 3.77 -19.88 -7.85
CA ASP A 197 3.48 -20.13 -9.26
C ASP A 197 4.29 -21.33 -9.78
N GLY A 198 3.81 -22.53 -9.44
CA GLY A 198 4.36 -23.79 -9.91
C GLY A 198 3.31 -24.90 -9.93
N ASP A 199 3.62 -25.98 -10.64
CA ASP A 199 2.66 -27.06 -10.86
C ASP A 199 2.12 -27.66 -9.56
N VAL A 200 0.79 -27.63 -9.44
CA VAL A 200 0.00 -28.27 -8.37
C VAL A 200 -0.48 -29.67 -8.75
N GLY A 201 0.38 -30.46 -9.43
CA GLY A 201 0.02 -31.81 -9.83
C GLY A 201 -0.46 -32.64 -8.63
N ARG A 202 -1.50 -33.47 -8.80
CA ARG A 202 -2.11 -34.30 -7.72
C ARG A 202 -1.10 -35.16 -6.95
N ASP A 203 0.08 -35.41 -7.52
CA ASP A 203 1.13 -36.25 -6.96
C ASP A 203 2.37 -35.45 -6.50
N ALA A 204 2.39 -34.12 -6.67
CA ALA A 204 3.49 -33.26 -6.28
C ALA A 204 3.02 -32.32 -5.18
N ALA A 205 3.52 -32.54 -3.95
CA ALA A 205 3.52 -31.50 -2.92
C ALA A 205 4.09 -30.21 -3.54
N PRO A 206 3.30 -29.13 -3.71
CA PRO A 206 3.82 -27.89 -4.28
C PRO A 206 5.07 -27.49 -3.51
N ASN A 207 6.17 -27.38 -4.25
CA ASN A 207 7.49 -27.20 -3.69
C ASN A 207 8.05 -25.89 -4.23
N PRO A 208 8.00 -24.81 -3.41
CA PRO A 208 8.62 -23.53 -3.77
C PRO A 208 10.13 -23.64 -3.97
N CYS A 209 10.73 -24.79 -3.68
CA CYS A 209 12.16 -25.00 -3.57
C CYS A 209 12.66 -26.24 -4.33
N GLY A 210 13.90 -26.21 -4.80
CA GLY A 210 14.58 -27.43 -5.29
C GLY A 210 15.21 -28.28 -4.18
N ALA A 211 15.50 -27.70 -3.01
CA ALA A 211 16.27 -28.32 -1.92
C ALA A 211 15.51 -28.31 -0.58
N LYS A 212 15.77 -29.33 0.27
CA LYS A 212 15.09 -29.53 1.56
C LYS A 212 15.29 -28.38 2.55
N SER A 213 16.48 -27.76 2.59
CA SER A 213 16.78 -26.62 3.47
C SER A 213 15.99 -25.35 3.16
N CYS A 214 15.38 -25.27 1.98
CA CYS A 214 14.50 -24.17 1.58
C CYS A 214 13.05 -24.44 2.02
N LEU A 215 12.64 -25.71 2.14
CA LEU A 215 11.34 -26.07 2.75
C LEU A 215 11.29 -25.75 4.25
N ASP A 216 12.43 -25.67 4.93
CA ASP A 216 12.49 -25.25 6.35
C ASP A 216 12.08 -23.78 6.53
N LYS A 217 12.00 -23.00 5.44
CA LYS A 217 11.55 -21.61 5.47
C LYS A 217 10.14 -21.38 4.92
N TRP A 218 9.63 -22.29 4.11
CA TRP A 218 8.36 -22.17 3.40
C TRP A 218 7.38 -23.23 3.89
N GLU A 219 6.45 -22.83 4.74
CA GLU A 219 5.48 -23.74 5.33
C GLU A 219 4.14 -23.68 4.56
N PRO A 220 3.58 -24.81 4.11
CA PRO A 220 2.27 -24.84 3.46
C PRO A 220 1.18 -24.30 4.40
N PHE A 221 0.40 -23.31 3.97
CA PHE A 221 -0.67 -22.75 4.77
C PHE A 221 -1.87 -23.73 4.83
N PRO A 222 -2.16 -24.32 6.00
CA PRO A 222 -3.06 -25.45 6.09
C PRO A 222 -4.53 -25.03 5.96
N ALA A 223 -5.30 -25.82 5.21
CA ALA A 223 -6.75 -25.77 5.20
C ALA A 223 -7.34 -26.67 6.29
N PRO A 224 -8.33 -26.21 7.08
CA PRO A 224 -8.97 -27.05 8.09
C PRO A 224 -9.63 -28.26 7.43
N PHE A 225 -9.84 -29.36 8.16
CA PHE A 225 -10.45 -30.59 7.64
C PHE A 225 -11.84 -30.37 7.01
N LEU A 226 -12.60 -29.43 7.57
CA LEU A 226 -13.92 -29.03 7.03
C LEU A 226 -13.82 -27.90 5.98
N GLY A 227 -12.62 -27.42 5.65
CA GLY A 227 -12.38 -26.44 4.61
C GLY A 227 -12.91 -26.93 3.26
N ARG A 228 -13.64 -26.03 2.58
CA ARG A 228 -14.24 -26.21 1.26
C ARG A 228 -13.85 -25.04 0.38
N ASN A 229 -14.03 -25.19 -0.93
CA ASN A 229 -13.84 -24.08 -1.87
C ASN A 229 -14.78 -22.93 -1.51
N LEU A 230 -14.25 -21.70 -1.56
CA LEU A 230 -14.94 -20.49 -1.17
C LEU A 230 -14.42 -19.33 -2.01
N GLY A 231 -15.25 -18.78 -2.90
CA GLY A 231 -14.82 -17.70 -3.80
C GLY A 231 -13.59 -18.10 -4.62
N GLU A 232 -12.52 -17.32 -4.50
CA GLU A 232 -11.22 -17.56 -5.17
C GLU A 232 -10.33 -18.58 -4.44
N PHE A 233 -10.79 -19.12 -3.31
CA PHE A 233 -10.09 -20.12 -2.53
C PHE A 233 -10.55 -21.53 -2.87
N SER A 234 -9.59 -22.44 -2.99
CA SER A 234 -9.82 -23.87 -3.09
C SER A 234 -8.89 -24.64 -2.16
N VAL A 235 -9.13 -25.93 -2.01
CA VAL A 235 -8.29 -26.81 -1.17
C VAL A 235 -7.65 -27.87 -2.05
N VAL A 236 -6.34 -28.05 -1.89
CA VAL A 236 -5.60 -29.18 -2.46
C VAL A 236 -5.24 -30.16 -1.35
N GLU A 237 -5.40 -31.45 -1.63
CA GLU A 237 -4.92 -32.54 -0.77
C GLU A 237 -3.53 -32.96 -1.27
N ARG A 238 -2.51 -32.69 -0.46
CA ARG A 238 -1.12 -32.97 -0.82
C ARG A 238 -0.77 -34.43 -0.52
N SER A 239 0.25 -34.94 -1.22
CA SER A 239 0.79 -36.29 -1.02
C SER A 239 1.41 -36.51 0.37
N ASP A 240 1.79 -35.43 1.07
CA ASP A 240 2.30 -35.45 2.45
C ASP A 240 1.19 -35.48 3.51
N GLY A 241 -0.08 -35.50 3.10
CA GLY A 241 -1.25 -35.53 3.98
C GLY A 241 -1.73 -34.16 4.47
N ILE A 242 -1.04 -33.08 4.10
CA ILE A 242 -1.49 -31.72 4.43
C ILE A 242 -2.58 -31.29 3.43
N ARG A 243 -3.72 -30.83 3.96
CA ARG A 243 -4.71 -30.09 3.17
C ARG A 243 -4.25 -28.65 3.14
N GLN A 244 -4.03 -28.07 1.96
CA GLN A 244 -3.46 -26.73 1.81
C GLN A 244 -4.47 -25.80 1.12
N TRP A 245 -4.54 -24.56 1.58
CA TRP A 245 -5.32 -23.53 0.89
C TRP A 245 -4.63 -23.11 -0.42
N VAL A 246 -5.44 -22.87 -1.43
CA VAL A 246 -5.03 -22.43 -2.77
C VAL A 246 -5.82 -21.15 -3.08
N PHE A 247 -5.12 -20.06 -3.40
CA PHE A 247 -5.72 -18.78 -3.76
C PHE A 247 -5.50 -18.50 -5.24
N LYS A 248 -6.59 -18.25 -5.99
CA LYS A 248 -6.54 -18.03 -7.45
C LYS A 248 -5.75 -19.13 -8.19
N GLY A 249 -5.91 -20.38 -7.75
CA GLY A 249 -5.21 -21.53 -8.33
C GLY A 249 -3.75 -21.71 -7.87
N ARG A 250 -3.21 -20.82 -7.03
CA ARG A 250 -1.83 -20.88 -6.52
C ARG A 250 -1.79 -21.28 -5.04
N PRO A 251 -1.00 -22.28 -4.63
CA PRO A 251 -0.93 -22.77 -3.25
C PRO A 251 -0.35 -21.72 -2.31
N LEU A 252 -0.95 -21.58 -1.13
CA LEU A 252 -0.57 -20.59 -0.12
C LEU A 252 0.50 -21.09 0.84
N PHE A 253 1.48 -20.26 1.16
CA PHE A 253 2.57 -20.54 2.09
C PHE A 253 2.74 -19.41 3.10
N THR A 254 3.29 -19.73 4.27
CA THR A 254 3.90 -18.78 5.20
C THR A 254 5.43 -18.84 5.07
N PHE A 255 6.10 -17.75 5.45
CA PHE A 255 7.56 -17.66 5.42
C PHE A 255 8.12 -17.42 6.81
N THR A 256 8.99 -18.31 7.30
CA THR A 256 9.53 -18.23 8.67
C THR A 256 10.56 -17.11 8.85
N GLY A 257 10.98 -16.45 7.76
CA GLY A 257 11.83 -15.26 7.83
C GLY A 257 11.09 -13.97 8.15
N ASP A 258 9.76 -13.96 8.05
CA ASP A 258 8.94 -12.81 8.44
C ASP A 258 8.73 -12.84 9.95
N VAL A 259 9.31 -11.87 10.66
CA VAL A 259 9.38 -11.84 12.13
C VAL A 259 8.65 -10.64 12.73
N GLU A 260 8.41 -9.60 11.94
CA GLU A 260 7.61 -8.43 12.30
C GLU A 260 6.35 -8.30 11.42
N LEU A 261 5.31 -7.64 11.95
CA LEU A 261 4.09 -7.38 11.21
C LEU A 261 4.36 -6.40 10.07
N GLY A 262 4.03 -6.80 8.84
CA GLY A 262 4.27 -6.01 7.64
C GLY A 262 5.52 -6.42 6.87
N ASP A 263 6.35 -7.29 7.45
CA ASP A 263 7.45 -7.96 6.74
C ASP A 263 6.89 -8.75 5.55
N ALA A 264 7.60 -8.72 4.43
CA ALA A 264 7.41 -9.65 3.32
C ALA A 264 8.75 -10.08 2.73
N THR A 265 9.66 -10.50 3.61
CA THR A 265 11.06 -10.83 3.31
C THR A 265 11.21 -12.09 2.44
N GLY A 266 10.17 -12.91 2.36
CA GLY A 266 10.10 -14.06 1.45
C GLY A 266 9.98 -13.65 -0.03
N ARG A 267 9.59 -12.41 -0.33
CA ARG A 267 9.47 -11.92 -1.70
C ARG A 267 10.84 -11.90 -2.37
N GLY A 268 10.93 -12.44 -3.58
CA GLY A 268 12.16 -12.44 -4.39
C GLY A 268 13.20 -13.46 -3.95
N VAL A 269 12.90 -14.29 -2.95
CA VAL A 269 13.73 -15.47 -2.61
C VAL A 269 13.71 -16.50 -3.75
N ASP A 270 12.56 -16.66 -4.41
CA ASP A 270 12.38 -17.44 -5.64
C ASP A 270 11.44 -16.65 -6.57
N GLU A 271 11.71 -16.67 -7.87
CA GLU A 271 10.94 -15.92 -8.88
C GLU A 271 9.48 -16.40 -9.00
N ARG A 272 9.20 -17.62 -8.57
CA ARG A 272 7.85 -18.21 -8.57
C ARG A 272 7.08 -17.89 -7.30
N ILE A 273 7.67 -17.19 -6.33
CA ILE A 273 7.00 -16.85 -5.07
C ILE A 273 6.67 -15.37 -5.04
N GLU A 274 5.41 -15.10 -4.76
CA GLU A 274 4.90 -13.75 -4.66
C GLU A 274 4.08 -13.62 -3.38
N VAL A 275 4.00 -12.41 -2.84
CA VAL A 275 3.04 -12.13 -1.78
C VAL A 275 1.63 -12.30 -2.36
N ALA A 276 0.73 -12.93 -1.60
CA ALA A 276 -0.66 -13.16 -2.01
C ALA A 276 -1.46 -11.84 -2.01
N MET A 277 -1.17 -10.98 -2.98
CA MET A 277 -1.67 -9.62 -3.05
C MET A 277 -3.16 -9.58 -3.45
N VAL A 278 -3.91 -8.73 -2.75
CA VAL A 278 -5.34 -8.47 -2.98
C VAL A 278 -5.53 -7.14 -3.72
N ALA A 279 -4.81 -6.10 -3.29
CA ALA A 279 -4.79 -4.80 -3.95
C ALA A 279 -3.41 -4.18 -3.84
N ARG A 280 -2.94 -3.54 -4.90
CA ARG A 280 -1.63 -2.89 -4.93
C ARG A 280 -1.74 -1.39 -4.83
N TYR A 281 -0.70 -0.77 -4.29
CA TYR A 281 -0.55 0.68 -4.28
C TYR A 281 0.39 1.07 -5.40
N PHE A 282 -0.07 1.91 -6.34
CA PHE A 282 0.82 2.42 -7.37
C PHE A 282 1.84 3.37 -6.74
N LYS A 283 3.10 3.31 -7.16
CA LYS A 283 4.11 4.34 -6.86
C LYS A 283 4.31 5.22 -8.10
N PRO A 284 4.64 6.51 -7.97
CA PRO A 284 5.07 7.31 -9.11
C PRO A 284 6.26 6.65 -9.83
N ASP A 285 6.34 6.78 -11.16
CA ASP A 285 7.42 6.17 -11.97
C ASP A 285 8.82 6.64 -11.55
N VAL A 286 8.91 7.84 -10.98
CA VAL A 286 10.15 8.44 -10.47
C VAL A 286 10.62 7.82 -9.15
N VAL A 287 9.83 6.94 -8.53
CA VAL A 287 10.14 6.28 -7.27
C VAL A 287 10.43 4.81 -7.49
N GLU A 288 11.40 4.26 -6.77
CA GLU A 288 11.66 2.83 -6.65
C GLU A 288 11.57 2.40 -5.18
N ILE A 289 11.31 1.11 -4.96
CA ILE A 289 11.32 0.50 -3.64
C ILE A 289 12.57 -0.36 -3.57
N ARG A 290 13.44 -0.09 -2.60
CA ARG A 290 14.60 -0.92 -2.30
C ARG A 290 14.41 -1.55 -0.93
N SER A 291 15.13 -2.62 -0.66
CA SER A 291 15.09 -3.28 0.64
C SER A 291 16.48 -3.25 1.25
N ASN A 292 16.57 -3.04 2.57
CA ASN A 292 17.77 -3.38 3.31
C ASN A 292 17.41 -4.06 4.66
N PRO A 293 18.34 -4.83 5.26
CA PRO A 293 18.06 -5.57 6.49
C PRO A 293 17.75 -4.73 7.72
N GLN A 294 18.11 -3.44 7.75
CA GLN A 294 17.93 -2.54 8.90
C GLN A 294 16.62 -1.74 8.83
N HIS A 295 16.08 -1.50 7.63
CA HIS A 295 14.96 -0.57 7.40
C HIS A 295 13.78 -1.19 6.63
N GLY A 296 13.89 -2.45 6.22
CA GLY A 296 12.88 -3.09 5.37
C GLY A 296 12.79 -2.41 3.99
N GLY A 297 11.60 -2.40 3.40
CA GLY A 297 11.29 -1.64 2.19
C GLY A 297 11.37 -0.12 2.40
N TYR A 298 12.28 0.54 1.67
CA TYR A 298 12.44 1.99 1.66
C TYR A 298 12.35 2.58 0.26
N LEU A 299 11.89 3.84 0.20
CA LEU A 299 11.68 4.56 -1.04
C LEU A 299 12.97 5.21 -1.52
N THR A 300 13.20 5.13 -2.82
CA THR A 300 14.31 5.79 -3.51
C THR A 300 13.80 6.47 -4.77
N THR A 301 14.56 7.42 -5.30
CA THR A 301 14.34 7.91 -6.67
C THR A 301 14.78 6.84 -7.68
N SER A 302 14.31 6.94 -8.92
CA SER A 302 14.73 6.05 -10.01
C SER A 302 16.23 6.07 -10.33
N ASP A 303 16.95 7.15 -9.99
CA ASP A 303 18.41 7.25 -10.06
C ASP A 303 19.12 6.73 -8.78
N GLY A 304 18.37 6.23 -7.80
CA GLY A 304 18.88 5.49 -6.65
C GLY A 304 19.16 6.31 -5.38
N LYS A 305 18.78 7.58 -5.31
CA LYS A 305 18.89 8.37 -4.08
C LYS A 305 17.81 7.98 -3.09
N THR A 306 18.15 7.91 -1.81
CA THR A 306 17.18 7.63 -0.76
C THR A 306 16.19 8.79 -0.61
N LEU A 307 14.91 8.45 -0.44
CA LEU A 307 13.86 9.41 -0.15
C LEU A 307 13.62 9.46 1.36
N TYR A 308 13.48 10.69 1.86
CA TYR A 308 13.29 10.99 3.26
C TYR A 308 12.00 11.76 3.47
N ALA A 309 11.43 11.57 4.65
CA ALA A 309 10.33 12.34 5.18
C ALA A 309 10.79 13.04 6.46
N ARG A 310 10.32 14.27 6.67
CA ARG A 310 10.54 14.98 7.92
C ARG A 310 9.44 14.65 8.92
N ASP A 311 9.81 14.31 10.14
CA ASP A 311 8.89 13.91 11.20
C ASP A 311 9.18 14.64 12.53
N THR A 312 8.30 14.45 13.51
CA THR A 312 8.38 15.06 14.83
C THR A 312 8.93 14.10 15.88
N ILE A 313 9.74 14.60 16.80
CA ILE A 313 10.19 13.81 17.96
C ILE A 313 9.12 13.88 19.05
N LYS A 314 8.43 12.78 19.37
CA LYS A 314 7.48 12.78 20.49
C LYS A 314 8.21 12.77 21.84
N TYR A 315 8.28 13.92 22.53
CA TYR A 315 8.85 13.99 23.88
C TYR A 315 7.81 13.48 24.91
N MET A 316 7.83 12.17 25.18
CA MET A 316 7.08 11.63 26.32
C MET A 316 7.88 11.86 27.60
N GLY A 317 7.37 12.70 28.49
CA GLY A 317 8.00 12.94 29.79
C GLY A 317 8.11 11.65 30.60
N LEU A 318 9.28 11.45 31.23
CA LEU A 318 9.67 10.36 32.14
C LEU A 318 9.93 8.99 31.47
N GLY A 319 11.21 8.64 31.33
CA GLY A 319 11.67 7.28 30.99
C GLY A 319 12.30 7.18 29.61
N ASN A 320 13.63 7.08 29.58
CA ASN A 320 14.49 7.28 28.42
C ASN A 320 14.56 6.08 27.45
N HIS A 321 13.43 5.48 27.06
CA HIS A 321 13.41 4.34 26.12
C HIS A 321 12.30 4.34 25.07
N ALA A 322 11.39 5.32 25.01
CA ALA A 322 10.23 5.30 24.10
C ALA A 322 10.29 6.25 22.89
N ALA A 323 11.38 7.00 22.68
CA ALA A 323 11.44 8.02 21.62
C ALA A 323 11.66 7.45 20.19
N ARG A 324 11.79 6.13 20.02
CA ARG A 324 12.12 5.48 18.73
C ARG A 324 11.04 4.52 18.20
N GLY A 325 9.84 4.52 18.78
CA GLY A 325 8.80 3.53 18.49
C GLY A 325 7.64 4.03 17.63
N GLY A 326 7.76 3.87 16.30
CA GLY A 326 6.74 3.27 15.41
C GLY A 326 5.32 3.84 15.26
N ALA A 327 4.88 4.82 16.06
CA ALA A 327 3.57 5.44 15.84
C ALA A 327 3.71 6.60 14.85
N LYS A 328 3.65 6.32 13.54
CA LYS A 328 3.34 7.32 12.52
C LYS A 328 2.12 8.09 13.06
N GLY A 329 2.23 9.40 13.27
CA GLY A 329 1.17 10.21 13.86
C GLY A 329 -0.10 10.20 13.02
N VAL A 330 -1.16 10.90 13.46
CA VAL A 330 -2.36 11.10 12.64
C VAL A 330 -1.91 11.69 11.28
N PRO A 331 -2.40 11.20 10.12
CA PRO A 331 -1.93 11.61 8.79
C PRO A 331 -1.82 13.12 8.55
N ALA A 332 -2.58 13.93 9.30
CA ALA A 332 -2.52 15.38 9.32
C ALA A 332 -1.13 15.99 9.62
N VAL A 333 -0.30 15.30 10.42
CA VAL A 333 1.03 15.80 10.81
C VAL A 333 1.98 15.82 9.61
N GLY A 334 2.00 14.76 8.80
CA GLY A 334 2.91 14.66 7.65
C GLY A 334 2.70 15.78 6.63
N ARG A 335 1.44 16.15 6.36
CA ARG A 335 1.13 17.19 5.36
C ARG A 335 1.59 18.58 5.82
N SER A 336 1.43 18.86 7.12
CA SER A 336 1.79 20.16 7.68
C SER A 336 3.31 20.36 7.76
N ILE A 337 4.06 19.35 8.21
CA ILE A 337 5.53 19.48 8.35
C ILE A 337 6.31 19.09 7.10
N GLY A 338 5.70 18.36 6.16
CA GLY A 338 6.37 17.88 4.94
C GLY A 338 6.41 18.90 3.80
N ALA A 339 5.44 19.81 3.71
CA ALA A 339 5.39 20.85 2.68
C ALA A 339 5.89 22.22 3.16
N GLN A 340 5.75 22.53 4.46
CA GLN A 340 6.05 23.84 5.03
C GLN A 340 7.30 23.77 5.91
N GLY A 341 8.10 24.83 5.95
CA GLY A 341 9.25 24.95 6.88
C GLY A 341 10.55 24.30 6.41
N CYS A 342 10.70 24.00 5.11
CA CYS A 342 12.00 23.73 4.50
C CYS A 342 12.22 24.75 3.37
N ASP A 343 12.91 25.84 3.71
CA ASP A 343 13.22 26.99 2.86
C ASP A 343 14.73 27.31 2.89
N GLY A 344 15.19 28.14 1.94
CA GLY A 344 16.57 28.64 1.87
C GLY A 344 17.64 27.59 2.19
N PRO A 345 18.36 27.69 3.34
CA PRO A 345 19.41 26.74 3.73
C PRO A 345 18.97 25.27 3.82
N CYS A 346 17.69 25.01 4.12
CA CYS A 346 17.16 23.64 4.12
C CYS A 346 17.18 23.07 2.70
N LEU A 347 16.77 23.86 1.70
CA LEU A 347 16.71 23.44 0.30
C LEU A 347 18.08 23.26 -0.35
N ASP A 348 19.14 23.83 0.25
CA ASP A 348 20.53 23.57 -0.16
C ASP A 348 20.95 22.10 0.14
N LEU A 349 20.34 21.48 1.15
CA LEU A 349 20.64 20.10 1.58
C LEU A 349 19.53 19.10 1.22
N TRP A 350 18.28 19.55 1.16
CA TRP A 350 17.11 18.72 0.98
C TRP A 350 16.35 19.12 -0.28
N THR A 351 16.47 18.32 -1.32
CA THR A 351 15.78 18.57 -2.58
C THR A 351 14.40 17.91 -2.57
N PRO A 352 13.30 18.68 -2.71
CA PRO A 352 11.95 18.11 -2.80
C PRO A 352 11.81 17.17 -4.01
N LEU A 353 11.14 16.04 -3.82
CA LEU A 353 10.77 15.17 -4.93
C LEU A 353 9.63 15.81 -5.74
N ALA A 354 9.97 16.38 -6.89
CA ALA A 354 9.00 17.07 -7.74
C ALA A 354 7.90 16.12 -8.26
N ALA A 355 6.66 16.59 -8.22
CA ALA A 355 5.53 15.93 -8.86
C ALA A 355 5.15 16.68 -10.16
N PRO A 356 4.77 15.96 -11.22
CA PRO A 356 4.38 16.59 -12.49
C PRO A 356 3.10 17.43 -12.32
N ALA A 357 2.86 18.34 -13.28
CA ALA A 357 1.75 19.29 -13.21
C ALA A 357 0.37 18.60 -13.20
N ASP A 358 0.26 17.46 -13.87
CA ASP A 358 -0.92 16.60 -13.96
C ASP A 358 -0.95 15.50 -12.87
N ALA A 359 -0.03 15.53 -11.90
CA ALA A 359 -0.05 14.60 -10.79
C ALA A 359 -1.36 14.70 -10.00
N GLU A 360 -1.96 13.54 -9.75
CA GLU A 360 -3.14 13.34 -8.91
C GLU A 360 -2.78 12.57 -7.64
N THR A 361 -3.66 12.57 -6.64
CA THR A 361 -3.46 11.81 -5.39
C THR A 361 -4.12 10.45 -5.49
N TRP A 362 -3.50 9.38 -4.98
CA TRP A 362 -4.12 8.06 -4.90
C TRP A 362 -3.50 7.23 -3.77
N GLY A 363 -4.30 6.47 -3.04
CA GLY A 363 -3.84 5.57 -2.00
C GLY A 363 -2.95 6.28 -0.97
N ASP A 364 -1.75 5.77 -0.74
CA ASP A 364 -0.78 6.42 0.16
C ASP A 364 -0.06 7.62 -0.48
N TRP A 365 -0.22 7.88 -1.78
CA TRP A 365 0.44 8.96 -2.50
C TRP A 365 -0.42 10.21 -2.58
N SER A 366 0.20 11.35 -2.28
CA SER A 366 -0.44 12.66 -2.33
C SER A 366 0.45 13.68 -3.00
N VAL A 367 -0.17 14.77 -3.47
CA VAL A 367 0.49 15.89 -4.13
C VAL A 367 0.37 17.09 -3.21
N LEU A 368 1.52 17.60 -2.78
CA LEU A 368 1.61 18.80 -1.96
C LEU A 368 1.93 19.99 -2.86
N ILE A 369 1.31 21.12 -2.56
CA ILE A 369 1.62 22.40 -3.21
C ILE A 369 2.53 23.17 -2.26
N ARG A 370 3.72 23.52 -2.74
CA ARG A 370 4.71 24.32 -2.00
C ARG A 370 4.35 25.80 -2.06
N GLU A 371 5.00 26.63 -1.23
CA GLU A 371 4.76 28.08 -1.18
C GLU A 371 5.05 28.80 -2.51
N ASP A 372 5.98 28.26 -3.29
CA ASP A 372 6.32 28.74 -4.64
C ASP A 372 5.34 28.27 -5.73
N GLY A 373 4.31 27.49 -5.36
CA GLY A 373 3.31 26.93 -6.26
C GLY A 373 3.74 25.63 -6.96
N THR A 374 4.96 25.14 -6.75
CA THR A 374 5.41 23.87 -7.31
C THR A 374 4.74 22.67 -6.62
N LYS A 375 4.58 21.57 -7.36
CA LYS A 375 4.02 20.32 -6.84
C LYS A 375 5.13 19.38 -6.37
N GLN A 376 4.91 18.74 -5.23
CA GLN A 376 5.83 17.79 -4.62
C GLN A 376 5.10 16.48 -4.31
N TRP A 377 5.75 15.35 -4.54
CA TRP A 377 5.24 14.05 -4.12
C TRP A 377 5.34 13.89 -2.61
N ALA A 378 4.28 13.33 -2.03
CA ALA A 378 4.23 12.93 -0.65
C ALA A 378 3.73 11.49 -0.51
N TYR A 379 4.29 10.77 0.47
CA TYR A 379 3.88 9.41 0.81
C TYR A 379 3.36 9.38 2.24
N GLN A 380 2.18 8.79 2.43
CA GLN A 380 1.41 8.80 3.68
C GLN A 380 1.25 10.22 4.24
N SER A 381 1.00 11.17 3.34
CA SER A 381 0.95 12.62 3.60
C SER A 381 2.27 13.32 3.93
N TYR A 382 3.41 12.62 4.03
CA TYR A 382 4.71 13.24 4.26
C TYR A 382 5.40 13.63 2.95
N GLY A 383 5.73 14.91 2.79
CA GLY A 383 6.52 15.41 1.65
C GLY A 383 7.87 14.69 1.55
N LEU A 384 8.21 14.21 0.36
CA LEU A 384 9.41 13.44 0.11
C LEU A 384 10.56 14.31 -0.39
N TYR A 385 11.77 14.04 0.10
CA TYR A 385 13.00 14.76 -0.24
C TYR A 385 14.15 13.80 -0.50
N SER A 386 15.09 14.16 -1.36
CA SER A 386 16.41 13.53 -1.44
C SER A 386 17.45 14.37 -0.69
N TYR A 387 18.45 13.73 -0.11
CA TYR A 387 19.51 14.41 0.64
C TYR A 387 20.76 14.66 -0.23
N ALA A 388 21.33 15.86 -0.16
CA ALA A 388 22.52 16.24 -0.92
C ALA A 388 23.80 15.52 -0.47
N GLY A 389 23.82 15.02 0.77
CA GLY A 389 24.95 14.24 1.30
C GLY A 389 24.94 12.77 0.86
N ASP A 390 23.87 12.29 0.23
CA ASP A 390 23.85 10.95 -0.37
C ASP A 390 24.53 11.01 -1.75
N VAL A 391 25.65 10.31 -1.88
CA VAL A 391 26.52 10.34 -3.08
C VAL A 391 26.36 9.05 -3.89
N GLU A 392 26.26 7.92 -3.21
CA GLU A 392 26.07 6.61 -3.81
C GLU A 392 24.63 6.11 -3.64
N ALA A 393 24.20 5.25 -4.56
CA ALA A 393 22.85 4.73 -4.54
C ALA A 393 22.64 3.82 -3.32
N GLY A 394 21.63 4.14 -2.50
CA GLY A 394 21.37 3.45 -1.24
C GLY A 394 22.05 4.05 -0.01
N ASP A 395 22.80 5.15 -0.15
CA ASP A 395 23.23 5.96 1.00
C ASP A 395 21.99 6.42 1.80
N ILE A 396 22.11 6.40 3.13
CA ILE A 396 21.04 6.78 4.06
C ILE A 396 21.50 7.89 5.03
N TYR A 397 22.48 8.71 4.64
CA TYR A 397 23.15 9.65 5.56
C TYR A 397 22.25 10.77 6.05
N GLY A 398 21.12 11.01 5.37
CA GLY A 398 20.09 11.93 5.82
C GLY A 398 19.23 11.40 6.99
N ASN A 399 19.34 10.11 7.34
CA ASN A 399 18.55 9.54 8.42
C ASN A 399 19.02 10.03 9.79
N ASP A 400 18.07 10.32 10.69
CA ASP A 400 18.31 10.87 12.02
C ASP A 400 19.10 12.19 12.00
N VAL A 401 19.01 12.97 10.91
CA VAL A 401 19.45 14.36 10.89
C VAL A 401 18.39 15.21 11.57
N TYR A 402 18.80 16.05 12.54
CA TYR A 402 17.89 16.82 13.38
C TYR A 402 17.88 18.30 13.02
N ASP A 403 16.69 18.85 12.84
CA ASP A 403 16.47 20.30 12.78
C ASP A 403 16.05 20.77 14.19
N LEU A 404 16.99 21.37 14.93
CA LEU A 404 16.76 21.92 16.27
C LEU A 404 16.28 23.37 16.17
N PHE A 405 15.02 23.61 16.54
CA PHE A 405 14.44 24.95 16.60
C PHE A 405 14.43 25.49 18.03
N VAL A 406 14.90 26.72 18.23
CA VAL A 406 14.74 27.47 19.49
C VAL A 406 13.34 28.09 19.48
N ILE A 407 12.45 27.57 20.33
CA ILE A 407 11.06 28.05 20.43
C ILE A 407 11.05 29.40 21.17
N ASN A 408 11.18 30.51 20.45
CA ASN A 408 10.79 31.83 20.90
C ASN A 408 9.89 32.44 19.83
N GLU A 409 8.58 32.25 20.01
CA GLU A 409 7.46 32.79 19.22
C GLU A 409 7.73 33.13 17.75
N ASP A 410 7.60 32.14 16.86
CA ASP A 410 6.49 32.07 15.88
C ASP A 410 6.48 30.71 15.15
N ILE A 411 5.77 29.72 15.72
CA ILE A 411 5.32 28.51 14.99
C ILE A 411 3.80 28.59 14.77
N ARG A 412 3.22 29.82 14.73
CA ARG A 412 1.77 30.03 14.69
C ARG A 412 1.22 29.34 13.44
N LYS A 413 0.40 28.29 13.53
CA LYS A 413 -0.63 28.02 14.55
C LYS A 413 -0.79 26.52 14.78
N LEU A 414 0.23 25.89 15.35
CA LEU A 414 0.12 24.56 15.94
C LEU A 414 -0.90 24.54 17.10
N ALA A 415 -2.02 23.87 16.87
CA ALA A 415 -2.87 23.18 17.84
C ALA A 415 -3.29 21.83 17.20
N PRO A 416 -3.49 20.75 17.97
CA PRO A 416 -3.87 20.70 19.39
C PRO A 416 -2.68 20.30 20.26
N SER A 417 -1.75 21.23 20.50
CA SER A 417 -1.74 22.11 21.68
C SER A 417 -1.23 21.45 22.97
N GLU A 418 0.02 20.96 22.97
CA GLU A 418 1.02 21.15 24.06
C GLU A 418 2.19 20.16 23.95
N PHE A 419 2.96 20.21 22.87
CA PHE A 419 4.20 19.44 22.80
C PHE A 419 5.36 20.31 22.32
N ARG A 420 6.48 20.26 23.06
CA ARG A 420 7.74 20.93 22.71
C ARG A 420 8.53 19.96 21.81
N PHE A 421 8.63 20.24 20.51
CA PHE A 421 9.22 19.32 19.53
C PHE A 421 10.48 19.87 18.85
N GLY A 422 11.44 18.99 18.56
CA GLY A 422 12.40 19.12 17.46
C GLY A 422 11.93 18.29 16.26
N LEU A 423 12.38 18.62 15.05
CA LEU A 423 12.13 17.82 13.85
C LEU A 423 13.33 16.94 13.54
N TYR A 424 13.08 15.82 12.86
CA TYR A 424 14.14 14.96 12.34
C TYR A 424 13.77 14.38 10.99
N TRP A 425 14.79 14.05 10.22
CA TRP A 425 14.66 13.39 8.94
C TRP A 425 14.76 11.89 9.13
N ARG A 426 13.82 11.17 8.52
CA ARG A 426 13.81 9.71 8.52
C ARG A 426 13.73 9.19 7.11
N VAL A 427 14.33 8.03 6.88
CA VAL A 427 14.10 7.28 5.64
C VAL A 427 12.59 7.09 5.46
N ALA A 428 12.10 7.38 4.26
CA ALA A 428 10.72 7.11 3.89
C ALA A 428 10.58 5.60 3.65
N THR A 429 10.05 4.90 4.65
CA THR A 429 9.73 3.47 4.58
C THR A 429 8.27 3.27 4.25
N GLN A 430 7.96 2.12 3.63
CA GLN A 430 6.59 1.80 3.23
C GLN A 430 5.62 1.71 4.41
#